data_AF-A0A269PPL7-F1
#
_entry.id   AF-A0A269PPL7-F1
#
_cell.length_a   1.000
_cell.length_b   1.000
_cell.length_c   1.000
_cell.angle_alpha   90.00
_cell.angle_beta   90.00
_cell.angle_gamma   90.00
#
_symmetry.space_group_name_H-M   'P 1'
#
loop_
_entity.id
_entity.type
_entity.pdbx_description
1 polymer ?
#
loop_
_entity_poly.entity_id
_entity_poly.type
_entity_poly.pdbx_seq_one_letter_code
_entity_poly.pdbx_strand_id
1 'polypeptide(L)'
;MKNKLTLNIVVINNQYYVAIPKTIEDKLELSSGDQIEFSCDPHIKIWKSKSINVPTDVFDKLMGLFKTEDYVFQWLNKKQSYLQGNAPISMLSDPGGKEAVLGLIERLEQGDFS
;
A
#
# COMPACT_ATOMS: atom_id res chain seq x y z
N MET A 1 -29.03 -14.64 25.25
CA MET A 1 -27.75 -15.17 24.73
C MET A 1 -27.18 -14.15 23.74
N LYS A 2 -25.90 -13.78 23.85
CA LYS A 2 -25.22 -12.96 22.84
C LYS A 2 -24.54 -13.90 21.83
N ASN A 3 -24.71 -13.63 20.54
CA ASN A 3 -24.02 -14.36 19.48
C ASN A 3 -22.50 -14.11 19.63
N LYS A 4 -21.72 -15.17 19.84
CA LYS A 4 -20.26 -15.08 20.00
C LYS A 4 -19.51 -14.90 18.67
N LEU A 5 -20.22 -15.00 17.54
CA LEU A 5 -19.68 -14.84 16.18
C LEU A 5 -19.93 -13.43 15.61
N THR A 6 -20.28 -12.45 16.45
CA THR A 6 -20.47 -11.07 16.01
C THR A 6 -19.13 -10.41 15.69
N LEU A 7 -19.09 -9.65 14.60
CA LEU A 7 -17.99 -8.74 14.28
C LEU A 7 -17.72 -7.81 15.47
N ASN A 8 -16.46 -7.76 15.91
CA ASN A 8 -16.02 -6.82 16.93
C ASN A 8 -15.77 -5.46 16.26
N ILE A 9 -16.80 -4.62 16.28
CA ILE A 9 -16.71 -3.25 15.77
C ILE A 9 -16.12 -2.37 16.87
N VAL A 10 -15.11 -1.58 16.53
CA VAL A 10 -14.48 -0.60 17.42
C VAL A 10 -14.72 0.79 16.85
N VAL A 11 -15.02 1.75 17.72
CA VAL A 11 -15.19 3.16 17.34
C VAL A 11 -13.99 3.95 17.85
N ILE A 12 -13.25 4.57 16.96
CA ILE A 12 -12.09 5.43 17.28
C ILE A 12 -12.30 6.74 16.52
N ASN A 13 -12.24 7.88 17.21
CA ASN A 13 -12.42 9.21 16.59
C ASN A 13 -13.67 9.32 15.70
N ASN A 14 -14.79 8.72 16.13
CA ASN A 14 -16.07 8.71 15.41
C ASN A 14 -16.04 7.95 14.05
N GLN A 15 -15.02 7.12 13.82
CA GLN A 15 -14.92 6.20 12.69
C GLN A 15 -15.07 4.75 13.16
N TYR A 16 -15.69 3.92 12.31
CA TYR A 16 -15.92 2.50 12.59
C TYR A 16 -14.81 1.64 12.02
N TYR A 17 -14.29 0.73 12.84
CA TYR A 17 -13.25 -0.22 12.49
C TYR A 17 -13.70 -1.64 12.83
N VAL A 18 -13.16 -2.62 12.10
CA VAL A 18 -13.29 -4.03 12.46
C VAL A 18 -12.02 -4.45 13.18
N ALA A 19 -12.15 -4.89 14.43
CA ALA A 19 -11.02 -5.45 15.16
C ALA A 19 -10.58 -6.76 14.49
N ILE A 20 -9.29 -6.84 14.17
CA ILE A 20 -8.67 -8.09 13.74
C ILE A 20 -8.46 -8.94 14.99
N PRO A 21 -8.98 -10.18 15.05
CA PRO A 21 -8.75 -11.05 16.20
C PRO A 21 -7.26 -11.37 16.36
N LYS A 22 -6.77 -11.49 17.60
CA LYS A 22 -5.35 -11.77 17.88
C LYS A 22 -4.82 -13.01 17.17
N THR A 23 -5.64 -14.06 17.08
CA THR A 23 -5.30 -15.28 16.35
C THR A 23 -5.03 -15.05 14.86
N ILE A 24 -5.65 -14.04 14.24
CA ILE A 24 -5.39 -13.65 12.86
C ILE A 24 -4.11 -12.81 12.77
N GLU A 25 -3.89 -11.89 13.72
CA GLU A 25 -2.62 -11.15 13.81
C GLU A 25 -1.42 -12.10 13.90
N ASP A 26 -1.49 -13.11 14.78
CA ASP A 26 -0.40 -14.06 14.99
C ASP A 26 -0.17 -14.93 13.75
N LYS A 27 -1.24 -15.37 13.05
CA LYS A 27 -1.14 -16.20 11.84
C LYS A 27 -0.61 -15.44 10.62
N LEU A 28 -0.86 -14.14 10.55
CA LEU A 28 -0.42 -13.28 9.45
C LEU A 28 0.83 -12.47 9.81
N GLU A 29 1.39 -12.67 11.01
CA GLU A 29 2.53 -11.95 11.55
C GLU A 29 2.38 -10.42 11.43
N LEU A 30 1.18 -9.93 11.78
CA LEU A 30 0.84 -8.51 11.68
C LEU A 30 1.50 -7.72 12.81
N SER A 31 2.16 -6.63 12.44
CA SER A 31 2.79 -5.67 13.33
C SER A 31 2.24 -4.26 13.08
N SER A 32 2.39 -3.38 14.07
CA SER A 32 2.04 -1.97 13.91
C SER A 32 2.79 -1.37 12.73
N GLY A 33 2.07 -0.75 11.78
CA GLY A 33 2.65 -0.16 10.57
C GLY A 33 2.63 -1.07 9.33
N ASP A 34 2.28 -2.35 9.47
CA ASP A 34 2.10 -3.23 8.31
C ASP A 34 0.96 -2.73 7.40
N GLN A 35 1.20 -2.78 6.09
CA GLN A 35 0.15 -2.57 5.10
C GLN A 35 -0.59 -3.87 4.82
N ILE A 36 -1.92 -3.78 4.87
CA ILE A 36 -2.84 -4.90 4.67
C ILE A 36 -3.67 -4.62 3.44
N GLU A 37 -3.68 -5.57 2.50
CA GLU A 37 -4.58 -5.56 1.35
C GLU A 37 -5.74 -6.52 1.59
N PHE A 38 -6.88 -6.20 0.97
CA PHE A 38 -8.04 -7.08 0.97
C PHE A 38 -8.69 -7.15 -0.41
N SER A 39 -9.25 -8.32 -0.71
CA SER A 39 -10.18 -8.50 -1.82
C SER A 39 -11.55 -8.87 -1.28
N CYS A 40 -12.59 -8.53 -2.04
CA CYS A 40 -13.96 -8.82 -1.69
C CYS A 40 -14.65 -9.47 -2.89
N ASP A 41 -14.60 -10.81 -2.97
CA ASP A 41 -15.49 -11.63 -3.82
C ASP A 41 -15.28 -13.16 -3.58
N PRO A 42 -16.32 -13.97 -3.33
CA PRO A 42 -17.48 -13.73 -2.46
C PRO A 42 -17.11 -13.73 -0.96
N HIS A 43 -15.83 -13.90 -0.64
CA HIS A 43 -15.28 -13.83 0.72
C HIS A 43 -14.27 -12.69 0.82
N ILE A 44 -14.08 -12.16 2.03
CA ILE A 44 -12.98 -11.23 2.31
C ILE A 44 -11.71 -12.06 2.51
N LYS A 45 -10.71 -11.85 1.65
CA LYS A 45 -9.35 -12.36 1.86
C LYS A 45 -8.48 -11.21 2.32
N ILE A 46 -7.68 -11.46 3.35
CA ILE A 46 -6.73 -10.50 3.94
C ILE A 46 -5.33 -11.10 3.78
N TRP A 47 -4.37 -10.31 3.31
CA TRP A 47 -2.97 -10.71 3.25
C TRP A 47 -2.06 -9.53 3.58
N LYS A 48 -0.87 -9.84 4.09
CA LYS A 48 0.20 -8.87 4.23
C LYS A 48 0.70 -8.51 2.84
N SER A 49 0.74 -7.22 2.51
CA SER A 49 1.34 -6.78 1.26
C SER A 49 2.79 -7.26 1.20
N LYS A 50 3.26 -7.66 0.01
CA LYS A 50 4.66 -8.06 -0.15
C LYS A 50 5.54 -6.92 0.34
N SER A 51 6.50 -7.22 1.23
CA SER A 51 7.56 -6.27 1.57
C SER A 51 8.46 -6.13 0.35
N ILE A 52 8.17 -5.13 -0.47
CA ILE A 52 8.98 -4.79 -1.62
C ILE A 52 10.00 -3.77 -1.14
N ASN A 53 11.28 -4.13 -1.21
CA ASN A 53 12.35 -3.21 -0.89
C ASN A 53 12.37 -2.10 -1.95
N VAL A 54 12.09 -0.86 -1.54
CA VAL A 54 12.13 0.30 -2.44
C VAL A 54 13.60 0.67 -2.67
N PRO A 55 14.09 0.65 -3.92
CA PRO A 55 15.46 1.09 -4.20
C PRO A 55 15.70 2.52 -3.70
N THR A 56 16.84 2.76 -3.05
CA THR A 56 17.17 4.05 -2.41
C THR A 56 17.09 5.22 -3.39
N ASP A 57 17.54 5.03 -4.63
CA ASP A 57 17.48 6.05 -5.68
C ASP A 57 16.04 6.45 -6.06
N VAL A 58 15.11 5.50 -6.07
CA VAL A 58 13.69 5.77 -6.28
C VAL A 58 13.11 6.53 -5.08
N PHE A 59 13.44 6.09 -3.86
CA PHE A 59 12.95 6.70 -2.64
C PHE A 59 13.42 8.15 -2.49
N ASP A 60 14.70 8.42 -2.71
CA ASP A 60 15.29 9.76 -2.56
C ASP A 60 14.67 10.76 -3.55
N LYS A 61 14.43 10.35 -4.80
CA LYS A 61 13.74 11.20 -5.79
C LYS A 61 12.31 11.53 -5.35
N LEU A 62 11.56 10.53 -4.90
CA LEU A 62 10.19 10.72 -4.42
C LEU A 62 10.14 11.59 -3.15
N MET A 63 11.08 11.43 -2.23
CA MET A 63 11.24 12.31 -1.08
C MET A 63 11.55 13.75 -1.49
N GLY A 64 12.35 13.93 -2.55
CA GLY A 64 12.60 15.23 -3.17
C GLY A 64 11.31 15.92 -3.65
N LEU A 65 10.36 15.17 -4.19
CA LEU A 65 9.08 15.69 -4.68
C LEU A 65 8.04 15.90 -3.57
N PHE A 66 7.81 14.88 -2.76
CA PHE A 66 6.67 14.81 -1.85
C PHE A 66 6.97 15.25 -0.41
N LYS A 67 8.25 15.38 -0.04
CA LYS A 67 8.75 15.87 1.25
C LYS A 67 8.42 15.04 2.49
N THR A 68 7.52 14.05 2.40
CA THR A 68 7.17 13.16 3.51
C THR A 68 7.06 11.71 3.05
N GLU A 69 7.46 10.77 3.91
CA GLU A 69 7.41 9.33 3.61
C GLU A 69 5.97 8.86 3.35
N ASP A 70 5.01 9.37 4.11
CA ASP A 70 3.59 9.03 3.93
C ASP A 70 3.11 9.29 2.50
N TYR A 71 3.46 10.44 1.93
CA TYR A 71 3.07 10.77 0.57
C TYR A 71 3.86 9.95 -0.47
N VAL A 72 5.12 9.64 -0.20
CA VAL A 72 5.91 8.71 -1.03
C VAL A 72 5.21 7.33 -1.08
N PHE A 73 4.86 6.77 0.07
CA PHE A 73 4.22 5.46 0.13
C PHE A 73 2.78 5.48 -0.40
N GLN A 74 2.03 6.56 -0.21
CA GLN A 74 0.71 6.72 -0.86
C GLN A 74 0.86 6.73 -2.39
N TRP A 75 1.84 7.46 -2.92
CA TRP A 75 2.08 7.50 -4.36
C TRP A 75 2.54 6.16 -4.92
N LEU A 76 3.48 5.48 -4.23
CA LEU A 76 4.01 4.18 -4.60
C LEU A 76 2.94 3.08 -4.64
N ASN A 77 1.93 3.17 -3.76
CA ASN A 77 0.83 2.20 -3.68
C ASN A 77 -0.37 2.57 -4.55
N LYS A 78 -0.42 3.78 -5.09
CA LYS A 78 -1.51 4.22 -5.97
C LYS A 78 -1.28 3.70 -7.39
N LYS A 79 -2.30 3.07 -7.97
CA LYS A 79 -2.29 2.64 -9.38
C LYS A 79 -2.08 3.83 -10.31
N GLN A 80 -1.18 3.68 -11.28
CA GLN A 80 -0.86 4.71 -12.27
C GLN A 80 -1.32 4.25 -13.66
N SER A 81 -2.08 5.10 -14.36
CA SER A 81 -2.49 4.84 -15.74
C SER A 81 -1.30 4.63 -16.67
N TYR A 82 -0.23 5.41 -16.48
CA TYR A 82 1.03 5.29 -17.20
C TYR A 82 1.72 3.92 -17.05
N LEU A 83 1.45 3.23 -15.93
CA LEU A 83 1.97 1.90 -15.64
C LEU A 83 0.93 0.80 -15.92
N GLN A 84 0.03 1.04 -16.89
CA GLN A 84 -1.04 0.12 -17.28
C GLN A 84 -1.96 -0.28 -16.11
N GLY A 85 -2.16 0.63 -15.15
CA GLY A 85 -2.98 0.40 -13.97
C GLY A 85 -2.27 -0.35 -12.84
N ASN A 86 -0.97 -0.61 -12.95
CA ASN A 86 -0.15 -1.15 -11.87
C ASN A 86 0.27 -0.04 -10.89
N ALA A 87 0.50 -0.43 -9.63
CA ALA A 87 1.10 0.47 -8.64
C ALA A 87 2.63 0.49 -8.83
N PRO A 88 3.30 1.66 -8.74
CA PRO A 88 4.75 1.76 -8.88
C PRO A 88 5.50 0.75 -8.01
N ILE A 89 5.08 0.56 -6.75
CA ILE A 89 5.74 -0.37 -5.82
C ILE A 89 5.80 -1.81 -6.35
N SER A 90 4.75 -2.27 -7.04
CA SER A 90 4.70 -3.61 -7.61
C SER A 90 5.66 -3.81 -8.79
N MET A 91 6.11 -2.73 -9.41
CA MET A 91 7.02 -2.74 -10.57
C MET A 91 8.50 -2.77 -10.14
N LEU A 92 8.81 -2.38 -8.90
CA LEU A 92 10.19 -2.21 -8.42
C LEU A 92 10.97 -3.52 -8.26
N SER A 93 10.30 -4.67 -8.30
CA SER A 93 10.93 -5.99 -8.22
C SER A 93 11.53 -6.44 -9.55
N ASP A 94 11.17 -5.78 -10.67
CA ASP A 94 11.66 -6.07 -12.01
C ASP A 94 12.52 -4.90 -12.53
N PRO A 95 13.70 -5.14 -13.15
CA PRO A 95 14.52 -4.06 -13.68
C PRO A 95 13.81 -3.17 -14.70
N GLY A 96 13.03 -3.75 -15.62
CA GLY A 96 12.25 -2.96 -16.60
C GLY A 96 11.12 -2.18 -15.92
N GLY A 97 10.51 -2.76 -14.90
CA GLY A 97 9.53 -2.08 -14.06
C GLY A 97 10.11 -0.90 -13.28
N LYS A 98 11.33 -1.03 -12.74
CA LYS A 98 12.04 0.07 -12.09
C LYS A 98 12.29 1.25 -13.04
N GLU A 99 12.77 0.98 -14.26
CA GLU A 99 12.99 2.02 -15.27
C GLU A 99 11.70 2.75 -15.64
N ALA A 100 10.58 2.03 -15.76
CA ALA A 100 9.27 2.65 -16.02
C ALA A 100 8.82 3.57 -14.88
N VAL A 101 9.09 3.20 -13.63
CA VAL A 101 8.80 4.05 -12.45
C VAL A 101 9.68 5.28 -12.42
N LEU A 102 10.99 5.14 -12.70
CA LEU A 102 11.91 6.28 -12.77
C LEU A 102 11.51 7.27 -13.88
N GLY A 103 11.15 6.78 -15.07
CA GLY A 103 10.65 7.63 -16.15
C GLY A 103 9.38 8.39 -15.76
N LEU A 104 8.47 7.77 -15.01
CA LEU A 104 7.30 8.47 -14.48
C LEU A 104 7.68 9.56 -13.46
N ILE A 105 8.67 9.30 -12.61
CA ILE A 105 9.18 10.29 -11.65
C ILE A 105 9.79 11.49 -12.37
N GLU A 106 10.56 11.27 -13.44
CA GLU A 106 11.15 12.35 -14.24
C GLU A 106 10.08 13.24 -14.89
N ARG A 107 8.97 12.65 -15.36
CA ARG A 107 7.83 13.42 -15.90
C ARG A 107 7.18 14.28 -14.82
N LEU A 108 7.03 13.74 -13.60
CA LEU A 108 6.54 14.50 -12.46
C LEU A 108 7.46 15.66 -12.09
N GLU A 109 8.78 15.45 -12.11
CA GLU A 109 9.79 16.50 -11.90
C GLU A 109 9.67 17.63 -12.95
N GLN A 110 9.31 17.28 -14.19
CA GLN A 110 9.12 18.22 -15.29
C GLN A 110 7.72 18.87 -15.34
N GLY A 111 6.80 18.46 -14.46
CA GLY A 111 5.41 18.93 -14.46
C GLY A 111 4.57 18.40 -15.62
N ASP A 112 4.99 17.30 -16.26
CA ASP A 112 4.24 16.63 -17.33
C ASP A 112 3.31 15.57 -16.75
N PHE A 113 2.02 15.90 -16.70
CA PHE A 113 0.96 15.03 -16.16
C PHE A 113 0.12 14.35 -17.25
N SER A 114 0.58 14.41 -18.51
CA SER A 114 -0.18 14.04 -19.72
C SER A 114 -0.14 12.56 -20.07
#